data_AF-A0A672ISX3-F1
#
_entry.id   AF-A0A672ISX3-F1
#
_cell.length_a   1.000
_cell.length_b   1.000
_cell.length_c   1.000
_cell.angle_alpha   90.00
_cell.angle_beta   90.00
_cell.angle_gamma   90.00
#
_symmetry.space_group_name_H-M   'P 1'
#
loop_
_entity.id
_entity.type
_entity.pdbx_description
1 polymer ?
#
loop_
_entity_poly.entity_id
_entity_poly.type
_entity_poly.pdbx_seq_one_letter_code
_entity_poly.pdbx_strand_id
1 'polypeptide(L)'
;MDLLHSWGVGLAVRLQTGYSGYQGLFSLASTVADLHTTFFWWFPVWFHLRRDTGLRLIWVAVIGDWLNLVLKWVLFGQRPYWWVHETQFYGAGPAPSLQQFPITCETGPGSPSGHAMAAAGVWYVMVTALLSMAAERKYPAAVFLCWTPGPSPQRTT
;
A
#
# COMPACT_ATOMS: atom_id res chain seq x y z
N MET A 1 16.16 21.78 4.45
CA MET A 1 15.02 20.93 4.04
C MET A 1 14.67 21.10 2.57
N ASP A 2 14.99 22.25 1.96
CA ASP A 2 14.69 22.58 0.56
C ASP A 2 15.42 21.71 -0.48
N LEU A 3 16.60 21.20 -0.14
CA LEU A 3 17.33 20.26 -1.01
C LEU A 3 16.57 18.94 -1.22
N LEU A 4 15.96 18.41 -0.16
CA LEU A 4 15.16 17.17 -0.27
C LEU A 4 13.91 17.39 -1.12
N HIS A 5 13.28 18.56 -0.96
CA HIS A 5 12.10 18.94 -1.74
C HIS A 5 12.47 19.19 -3.21
N SER A 6 13.59 19.86 -3.49
CA SER A 6 14.06 20.10 -4.86
C SER A 6 14.45 18.80 -5.57
N TRP A 7 15.01 17.81 -4.85
CA TRP A 7 15.27 16.48 -5.40
C TRP A 7 13.96 15.74 -5.71
N GLY A 8 12.97 15.82 -4.82
CA GLY A 8 11.63 15.26 -5.05
C GLY A 8 10.94 15.88 -6.27
N VAL A 9 11.00 17.21 -6.40
CA VAL A 9 10.50 17.94 -7.57
C VAL A 9 11.24 17.54 -8.84
N GLY A 10 12.58 17.49 -8.80
CA GLY A 10 13.39 17.09 -9.95
C GLY A 10 13.11 15.66 -10.42
N LEU A 11 12.89 14.74 -9.47
CA LEU A 11 12.48 13.37 -9.76
C LEU A 11 11.09 13.34 -10.42
N ALA A 12 10.12 14.08 -9.87
CA ALA A 12 8.77 14.15 -10.42
C ALA A 12 8.77 14.70 -11.85
N VAL A 13 9.53 15.77 -12.14
CA VAL A 13 9.68 16.32 -13.49
C VAL A 13 10.32 15.32 -14.44
N ARG A 14 11.35 14.59 -14.00
CA ARG A 14 12.01 13.56 -14.82
C ARG A 14 11.06 12.41 -15.15
N LEU A 15 10.24 12.00 -14.20
CA LEU A 15 9.22 10.97 -14.41
C LEU A 15 8.14 11.46 -15.38
N GLN A 16 7.65 12.69 -15.21
CA GLN A 16 6.62 13.27 -16.07
C GLN A 16 7.10 13.45 -17.51
N THR A 17 8.33 13.93 -17.71
CA THR A 17 8.88 14.16 -19.06
C THR A 17 9.36 12.86 -19.73
N GLY A 18 10.04 11.97 -19.00
CA GLY A 18 10.61 10.74 -19.54
C GLY A 18 9.60 9.59 -19.72
N TYR A 19 8.53 9.56 -18.92
CA TYR A 19 7.54 8.47 -18.93
C TYR A 19 6.11 8.95 -19.17
N SER A 20 5.93 10.08 -19.88
CA SER A 20 4.61 10.62 -20.24
C SER A 20 3.71 9.58 -20.94
N GLY A 21 4.28 8.72 -21.79
CA GLY A 21 3.55 7.63 -22.45
C GLY A 21 3.01 6.53 -21.52
N TYR A 22 3.54 6.42 -20.29
CA TYR A 22 3.12 5.43 -19.29
C TYR A 22 2.22 6.02 -18.20
N GLN A 23 1.75 7.26 -18.36
CA GLN A 23 0.87 7.93 -17.40
C GLN A 23 -0.36 7.09 -17.04
N GLY A 24 -0.96 6.40 -18.02
CA GLY A 24 -2.11 5.52 -17.79
C GLY A 24 -1.77 4.33 -16.88
N LEU A 25 -0.59 3.73 -17.04
CA LEU A 25 -0.13 2.63 -16.20
C LEU A 25 0.10 3.10 -14.75
N PHE A 26 0.75 4.25 -14.56
CA PHE A 26 0.95 4.83 -13.23
C PHE A 26 -0.38 5.18 -12.57
N SER A 27 -1.31 5.76 -13.32
CA SER A 27 -2.65 6.08 -12.82
C SER A 27 -3.38 4.81 -12.37
N LEU A 28 -3.34 3.75 -13.18
CA LEU A 28 -3.95 2.46 -12.85
C LEU A 28 -3.29 1.82 -11.61
N ALA A 29 -1.96 1.82 -11.54
CA ALA A 29 -1.23 1.31 -10.39
C ALA A 29 -1.63 2.06 -9.11
N SER A 30 -1.77 3.39 -9.17
CA SER A 30 -2.22 4.21 -8.05
C SER A 30 -3.68 3.95 -7.69
N THR A 31 -4.58 3.75 -8.66
CA THR A 31 -5.97 3.36 -8.38
C THR A 31 -6.06 1.98 -7.72
N VAL A 32 -5.23 1.02 -8.14
CA VAL A 32 -5.17 -0.32 -7.54
C VAL A 32 -4.57 -0.28 -6.12
N ALA A 33 -3.64 0.64 -5.88
CA ALA A 33 -3.05 0.91 -4.58
C ALA A 33 -4.01 1.64 -3.60
N ASP A 34 -5.14 2.15 -4.09
CA ASP A 34 -6.09 2.87 -3.28
C ASP A 34 -6.87 1.94 -2.33
N LEU A 35 -7.16 2.45 -1.14
CA LEU A 35 -7.96 1.79 -0.13
C LEU A 35 -9.39 1.56 -0.64
N HIS A 36 -9.90 2.44 -1.50
CA HIS A 36 -11.19 2.28 -2.15
C HIS A 36 -11.25 0.95 -2.94
N THR A 37 -10.27 0.70 -3.79
CA THR A 37 -10.18 -0.56 -4.54
C THR A 37 -10.05 -1.76 -3.59
N THR A 38 -9.34 -1.58 -2.47
CA THR A 38 -9.21 -2.61 -1.43
C THR A 38 -10.54 -3.00 -0.81
N PHE A 39 -11.34 -2.04 -0.37
CA PHE A 39 -12.61 -2.34 0.28
C PHE A 39 -13.68 -2.84 -0.69
N PHE A 40 -13.73 -2.32 -1.91
CA PHE A 40 -14.78 -2.66 -2.87
C PHE A 40 -14.48 -3.93 -3.68
N TRP A 41 -13.21 -4.19 -4.01
CA TRP A 41 -12.84 -5.32 -4.87
C TRP A 41 -12.08 -6.41 -4.12
N TRP A 42 -10.98 -6.05 -3.44
CA TRP A 42 -10.13 -7.06 -2.80
C TRP A 42 -10.80 -7.74 -1.61
N PHE A 43 -11.47 -6.96 -0.74
CA PHE A 43 -12.12 -7.50 0.45
C PHE A 43 -13.20 -8.54 0.11
N PRO A 44 -14.19 -8.28 -0.76
CA PRO A 44 -15.22 -9.28 -1.07
C PRO A 44 -14.62 -10.55 -1.68
N VAL A 45 -13.66 -10.43 -2.59
CA VAL A 45 -12.99 -11.58 -3.21
C VAL A 45 -12.32 -12.43 -2.12
N TRP A 46 -11.47 -11.82 -1.29
CA TRP A 46 -10.75 -12.53 -0.25
C TRP A 46 -11.66 -13.07 0.85
N PHE A 47 -12.75 -12.38 1.18
CA PHE A 47 -13.70 -12.85 2.17
C PHE A 47 -14.40 -14.15 1.74
N HIS A 48 -14.71 -14.30 0.45
CA HIS A 48 -15.29 -15.53 -0.09
C HIS A 48 -14.25 -16.66 -0.24
N LEU A 49 -12.99 -16.33 -0.56
CA LEU A 49 -11.91 -17.32 -0.63
C LEU A 49 -11.49 -17.82 0.77
N ARG A 50 -11.20 -16.89 1.69
CA ARG A 50 -10.76 -17.12 3.08
C ARG A 50 -11.20 -15.96 3.98
N ARG A 51 -12.19 -16.21 4.81
CA ARG A 51 -12.73 -15.20 5.77
C ARG A 51 -11.66 -14.57 6.65
N ASP A 52 -10.70 -15.35 7.15
CA ASP A 52 -9.59 -14.85 7.97
C ASP A 52 -8.74 -13.81 7.20
N THR A 53 -8.38 -14.08 5.94
CA THR A 53 -7.63 -13.13 5.11
C THR A 53 -8.44 -11.85 4.84
N GLY A 54 -9.74 -11.98 4.53
CA GLY A 54 -10.63 -10.83 4.35
C GLY A 54 -10.70 -9.93 5.60
N LEU A 55 -10.79 -10.51 6.79
CA LEU A 55 -10.78 -9.75 8.05
C LEU A 55 -9.44 -9.06 8.31
N ARG A 56 -8.31 -9.76 8.05
CA ARG A 56 -6.97 -9.17 8.17
C ARG A 56 -6.78 -7.99 7.21
N LEU A 57 -7.31 -8.09 5.99
CA LEU A 57 -7.28 -6.99 5.02
C LEU A 57 -7.97 -5.73 5.54
N ILE A 58 -9.17 -5.87 6.12
CA ILE A 58 -9.88 -4.73 6.74
C ILE A 58 -9.02 -4.13 7.85
N TRP A 59 -8.52 -4.94 8.77
CA TRP A 59 -7.75 -4.43 9.92
C TRP A 59 -6.48 -3.70 9.49
N VAL A 60 -5.72 -4.28 8.56
CA VAL A 60 -4.51 -3.64 8.05
C VAL A 60 -4.83 -2.35 7.31
N ALA A 61 -5.90 -2.30 6.52
CA ALA A 61 -6.33 -1.08 5.85
C ALA A 61 -6.74 0.02 6.85
N VAL A 62 -7.56 -0.32 7.85
CA VAL A 62 -8.04 0.65 8.86
C VAL A 62 -6.91 1.17 9.74
N ILE A 63 -6.08 0.27 10.28
CA ILE A 63 -4.96 0.66 11.16
C ILE A 63 -3.91 1.43 10.34
N GLY A 64 -3.63 0.99 9.12
CA GLY A 64 -2.69 1.65 8.21
C GLY A 64 -3.14 3.06 7.87
N ASP A 65 -4.41 3.25 7.51
CA ASP A 65 -4.96 4.57 7.20
C ASP A 65 -4.98 5.49 8.42
N TRP A 66 -5.37 4.97 9.58
CA TRP A 66 -5.34 5.72 10.83
C TRP A 66 -3.93 6.19 11.18
N LEU A 67 -2.93 5.29 11.10
CA LEU A 67 -1.54 5.64 11.37
C LEU A 67 -1.02 6.65 10.34
N ASN A 68 -1.35 6.46 9.06
CA ASN A 68 -1.01 7.39 7.99
C ASN A 68 -1.57 8.80 8.27
N LEU A 69 -2.83 8.90 8.71
CA LEU A 69 -3.45 10.16 9.10
C LEU A 69 -2.72 10.80 10.28
N VAL A 70 -2.46 10.05 11.36
CA VAL A 70 -1.72 10.56 12.53
C VAL A 70 -0.33 11.07 12.13
N LEU A 71 0.41 10.31 11.34
CA LEU A 71 1.75 10.71 10.88
C LEU A 71 1.70 11.93 9.97
N LYS A 72 0.68 12.03 9.11
CA LYS A 72 0.43 13.20 8.26
C LYS A 72 0.24 14.47 9.09
N TRP A 73 -0.51 14.37 10.20
CA TRP A 73 -0.69 15.48 11.13
C TRP A 73 0.60 15.84 11.89
N VAL A 74 1.41 14.86 12.29
CA VAL A 74 2.64 15.12 13.05
C VAL A 74 3.75 15.70 12.17
N LEU A 75 3.89 15.22 10.93
CA LEU A 75 5.03 15.54 10.07
C LEU A 75 4.82 16.79 9.21
N PHE A 76 3.58 17.26 9.04
CA PHE A 76 3.23 18.46 8.25
C PHE A 76 3.98 18.58 6.91
N GLY A 77 4.14 17.46 6.20
CA GLY A 77 4.91 17.44 4.95
C GLY A 77 4.23 18.25 3.85
N GLN A 78 4.92 19.26 3.32
CA GLN A 78 4.44 20.03 2.18
C GLN A 78 4.44 19.17 0.90
N ARG A 79 3.41 19.34 0.06
CA ARG A 79 3.37 18.66 -1.24
C ARG A 79 4.30 19.35 -2.24
N PRO A 80 5.01 18.61 -3.10
CA PRO A 80 5.94 19.19 -4.09
C PRO A 80 5.28 20.24 -4.99
N TYR A 81 4.02 20.03 -5.37
CA TYR A 81 3.24 20.94 -6.23
C TYR A 81 2.91 22.28 -5.57
N TRP A 82 2.83 22.35 -4.23
CA TRP A 82 2.62 23.60 -3.51
C TRP A 82 3.94 24.25 -3.13
N TRP A 83 4.89 23.44 -2.63
CA TRP A 83 6.22 23.91 -2.24
C TRP A 83 6.96 24.62 -3.39
N VAL A 84 6.82 24.15 -4.64
CA VAL A 84 7.48 24.79 -5.79
C VAL A 84 7.02 26.23 -6.04
N HIS A 85 5.80 26.59 -5.62
CA HIS A 85 5.24 27.93 -5.76
C HIS A 85 5.48 28.82 -4.52
N GLU A 86 5.72 28.21 -3.36
CA GLU A 86 5.96 28.91 -2.10
C GLU A 86 7.44 29.14 -1.80
N THR A 87 8.33 28.34 -2.39
CA THR A 87 9.76 28.39 -2.07
C THR A 87 10.49 29.54 -2.78
N GLN A 88 11.37 30.23 -2.05
CA GLN A 88 12.33 31.17 -2.64
C GLN A 88 13.60 30.47 -3.17
N PHE A 89 13.68 29.13 -3.06
CA PHE A 89 14.87 28.35 -3.41
C PHE A 89 15.31 28.53 -4.88
N TYR A 90 14.37 28.74 -5.80
CA TYR A 90 14.68 28.96 -7.22
C TYR A 90 15.03 30.43 -7.55
N GLY A 91 14.91 31.37 -6.60
CA GLY A 91 15.26 32.78 -6.78
C GLY A 91 14.51 33.42 -7.95
N ALA A 92 15.24 34.09 -8.86
CA ALA A 92 14.70 34.66 -10.10
C ALA A 92 14.70 33.66 -11.28
N GLY A 93 15.11 32.41 -11.07
CA GLY A 93 15.13 31.38 -12.10
C GLY A 93 13.74 30.80 -12.39
N PRO A 94 13.54 30.16 -13.56
CA PRO A 94 12.27 29.52 -13.87
C PRO A 94 12.05 28.33 -12.94
N ALA A 95 10.97 28.38 -12.16
CA ALA A 95 10.53 27.24 -11.36
C ALA A 95 10.08 26.09 -12.27
N PRO A 96 10.40 24.83 -11.94
CA PRO A 96 10.01 23.69 -12.77
C PRO A 96 8.48 23.53 -12.85
N SER A 97 7.95 23.38 -14.05
CA SER A 97 6.52 23.16 -14.28
C SER A 97 6.15 21.70 -13.98
N LEU A 98 5.41 21.48 -12.89
CA LEU A 98 4.85 20.18 -12.53
C LEU A 98 3.41 20.06 -13.05
N GLN A 99 3.09 18.94 -13.70
CA GLN A 99 1.72 18.63 -14.09
C GLN A 99 0.95 18.00 -12.92
N GLN A 100 -0.27 18.45 -12.67
CA GLN A 100 -1.18 17.82 -11.71
C GLN A 100 -2.15 16.87 -12.43
N PHE A 101 -2.32 15.68 -11.89
CA PHE A 101 -3.27 14.67 -12.35
C PHE A 101 -4.41 14.52 -11.33
N PRO A 102 -5.60 14.04 -11.74
CA PRO A 102 -6.74 13.89 -10.84
C PRO A 102 -6.42 13.12 -9.54
N ILE A 103 -5.59 12.06 -9.63
CA ILE A 103 -5.17 11.26 -8.46
C ILE A 103 -4.17 11.98 -7.53
N THR A 104 -3.52 13.04 -8.01
CA THR A 104 -2.57 13.84 -7.22
C THR A 104 -3.19 15.07 -6.56
N CYS A 105 -4.46 15.38 -6.89
CA CYS A 105 -5.22 16.53 -6.39
C CYS A 105 -5.79 16.28 -4.97
N GLU A 106 -4.92 15.91 -4.02
CA GLU A 106 -5.32 15.76 -2.62
C GLU A 106 -5.07 17.04 -1.82
N THR A 107 -5.98 17.37 -0.91
CA THR A 107 -5.97 18.61 -0.10
C THR A 107 -5.19 18.50 1.22
N GLY A 108 -4.75 17.31 1.62
CA GLY A 108 -4.02 17.08 2.88
C GLY A 108 -2.50 17.06 2.72
N PRO A 109 -1.73 17.02 3.82
CA PRO A 109 -0.27 16.92 3.80
C PRO A 109 0.21 15.67 3.04
N GLY A 110 1.40 15.78 2.42
CA GLY A 110 1.92 14.80 1.47
C GLY A 110 2.74 13.66 2.08
N SER A 111 3.20 13.81 3.33
CA SER A 111 4.12 12.88 3.97
C SER A 111 3.52 12.29 5.25
N PRO A 112 3.47 10.95 5.41
CA PRO A 112 3.78 9.91 4.42
C PRO A 112 2.69 9.75 3.33
N SER A 113 3.01 9.04 2.26
CA SER A 113 2.06 8.75 1.17
C SER A 113 1.06 7.67 1.58
N GLY A 114 -0.23 8.04 1.58
CA GLY A 114 -1.33 7.12 1.91
C GLY A 114 -1.42 5.95 0.93
N HIS A 115 -1.41 6.22 -0.37
CA HIS A 115 -1.45 5.20 -1.42
C HIS A 115 -0.29 4.19 -1.28
N ALA A 116 0.92 4.66 -0.95
CA ALA A 116 2.07 3.78 -0.79
C ALA A 116 1.96 2.90 0.47
N MET A 117 1.54 3.49 1.60
CA MET A 117 1.37 2.76 2.86
C MET A 117 0.23 1.74 2.75
N ALA A 118 -0.89 2.15 2.16
CA ALA A 118 -2.04 1.30 1.85
C ALA A 118 -1.63 0.10 1.00
N ALA A 119 -0.96 0.36 -0.13
CA ALA A 119 -0.48 -0.70 -1.01
C ALA A 119 0.44 -1.68 -0.27
N ALA A 120 1.42 -1.17 0.48
CA ALA A 120 2.37 -2.03 1.21
C ALA A 120 1.64 -2.98 2.19
N GLY A 121 0.73 -2.46 3.01
CA GLY A 121 -0.01 -3.28 3.97
C GLY A 121 -0.95 -4.29 3.31
N VAL A 122 -1.77 -3.84 2.35
CA VAL A 122 -2.77 -4.66 1.69
C VAL A 122 -2.13 -5.76 0.86
N TRP A 123 -1.13 -5.43 0.03
CA TRP A 123 -0.46 -6.42 -0.81
C TRP A 123 0.34 -7.42 0.00
N TYR A 124 0.92 -7.01 1.13
CA TYR A 124 1.58 -7.94 2.04
C TYR A 124 0.60 -9.03 2.53
N VAL A 125 -0.60 -8.65 2.97
CA VAL A 125 -1.63 -9.61 3.42
C VAL A 125 -2.06 -10.53 2.28
N MET A 126 -2.29 -9.99 1.08
CA MET A 126 -2.71 -10.81 -0.07
C MET A 126 -1.62 -11.79 -0.50
N VAL A 127 -0.38 -11.34 -0.64
CA VAL A 127 0.74 -12.19 -1.08
C VAL A 127 1.05 -13.28 -0.05
N THR A 128 1.09 -12.93 1.23
CA THR A 128 1.31 -13.92 2.29
C THR A 128 0.19 -14.97 2.33
N ALA A 129 -1.07 -14.56 2.17
CA ALA A 129 -2.19 -15.50 2.09
C ALA A 129 -2.09 -16.43 0.88
N LEU A 130 -1.72 -15.91 -0.30
CA LEU A 130 -1.50 -16.72 -1.50
C LEU A 130 -0.38 -17.74 -1.31
N LEU A 131 0.73 -17.34 -0.68
CA LEU A 131 1.85 -18.23 -0.39
C LEU A 131 1.45 -19.32 0.60
N SER A 132 0.69 -18.99 1.65
CA SER A 132 0.16 -19.98 2.59
C SER A 132 -0.77 -20.99 1.89
N MET A 133 -1.67 -20.51 1.03
CA MET A 133 -2.54 -21.39 0.22
C MET A 133 -1.74 -22.34 -0.69
N ALA A 134 -0.71 -21.82 -1.35
CA ALA A 134 0.15 -22.62 -2.22
C ALA A 134 0.94 -23.68 -1.42
N ALA A 135 1.41 -23.34 -0.22
CA ALA A 135 2.10 -24.26 0.66
C ALA A 135 1.19 -25.39 1.17
N GLU A 136 -0.03 -25.07 1.61
CA GLU A 136 -1.03 -26.07 2.03
C GLU A 136 -1.39 -27.04 0.89
N ARG A 137 -1.47 -26.55 -0.35
CA ARG A 137 -1.75 -27.40 -1.52
C ARG A 137 -0.60 -28.35 -1.84
N LYS A 138 0.65 -27.94 -1.59
CA LYS A 138 1.85 -28.76 -1.83
C LYS A 138 2.06 -29.83 -0.73
N TYR A 139 1.60 -29.56 0.48
CA TYR A 139 1.65 -30.47 1.62
C TYR A 139 0.24 -30.68 2.20
N PRO A 140 -0.65 -31.41 1.50
CA PRO A 140 -1.95 -31.71 2.06
C PRO A 140 -1.77 -32.46 3.38
N ALA A 141 -2.63 -32.17 4.36
CA ALA A 141 -2.60 -32.66 5.74
C ALA A 141 -2.64 -34.20 5.93
N ALA A 142 -2.43 -34.98 4.87
CA ALA A 142 -2.22 -36.42 4.90
C ALA A 142 -0.93 -36.83 5.64
N VAL A 143 0.05 -35.93 5.81
CA VAL A 143 1.27 -36.24 6.60
C VAL A 143 1.02 -36.14 8.12
N PHE A 144 -0.01 -35.42 8.57
CA PHE A 144 -0.30 -35.27 10.01
C PHE A 144 -1.24 -36.33 10.60
N LEU A 145 -1.94 -37.11 9.76
CA LEU A 145 -2.84 -38.18 10.21
C LEU A 145 -2.11 -39.49 10.56
N CYS A 146 -0.80 -39.60 10.35
CA CYS A 146 -0.03 -40.79 10.73
C CYS A 146 0.62 -40.70 12.14
N TRP A 147 0.34 -39.63 12.91
CA TRP A 147 0.90 -39.45 14.25
C TRP A 147 -0.15 -39.12 15.31
N THR A 148 -1.27 -39.85 15.30
CA THR A 148 -2.04 -40.05 16.54
C THR A 148 -1.63 -41.39 17.12
N PRO A 149 -0.92 -41.46 18.26
CA PRO A 149 -0.79 -42.70 18.99
C PRO A 149 -2.21 -43.14 19.39
N GLY A 150 -2.61 -44.34 18.98
CA GLY A 150 -3.90 -44.91 19.33
C GLY A 150 -4.08 -44.97 20.86
N PRO A 151 -5.33 -44.91 21.37
CA PRO A 151 -5.58 -44.99 22.80
C PRO A 151 -5.02 -46.31 23.35
N SER A 152 -4.19 -46.19 24.38
CA SER A 152 -3.65 -47.32 25.12
C SER A 152 -4.78 -48.16 25.73
N PRO A 153 -4.69 -49.50 25.70
CA PRO A 153 -5.73 -50.35 26.28
C PRO A 153 -5.70 -50.18 27.80
N GLN A 154 -6.86 -49.82 28.38
CA GLN A 154 -7.08 -49.80 29.82
C GLN A 154 -6.79 -51.19 30.40
N ARG A 155 -5.86 -51.25 31.36
CA ARG A 155 -5.57 -52.46 32.13
C ARG A 155 -6.51 -52.47 33.34
N THR A 156 -7.56 -53.27 33.27
CA THR A 156 -8.37 -53.69 34.42
C THR A 156 -7.57 -54.68 35.25
N THR A 157 -7.30 -54.32 36.52
CA THR A 157 -7.43 -55.15 37.73
C THR A 157 -7.05 -54.30 38.93
#